data_AF-A0A5J6GJX7-F1
#
_entry.id   AF-A0A5J6GJX7-F1
#
_cell.length_a   1.000
_cell.length_b   1.000
_cell.length_c   1.000
_cell.angle_alpha   90.00
_cell.angle_beta   90.00
_cell.angle_gamma   90.00
#
_symmetry.space_group_name_H-M   'P 1'
#
loop_
_entity.id
_entity.type
_entity.pdbx_description
1 polymer ?
#
loop_
_entity_poly.entity_id
_entity_poly.type
_entity_poly.pdbx_seq_one_letter_code
_entity_poly.pdbx_strand_id
1 'polypeptide(L)'
;MDLEKRPARQGEQPPPPSAPPGADGCLAVAIRIPVRIVVLVLVVPVRLVWDALAVCGRFVYFKALRPVGRGIGAVLTWLLKAVFVWPWVGLWRYVVVPVGVGLAWLGRVLVVVPAVWLYARVLTPIGHGIAWLARGIGAGIAAVAFGIGAACAWLWRTLVVTPAMWLYARVLTPIGHGIAWLARVIGAGATAAGRGIGAVLTWLLKAVFVWPWVGLWRYVVVPVGVGLAWLGRVLVVVPAVWLYARVLTPIGHGIAWLARGIGTGIAWLARGIGAGIAWLGRGIWTVLATLCRWVFVVPAVALWRWVLAPVGRAIAVVAREVGDALGHAWRIAGHISLVVGRFLAKLLRWIFVEPVRWAYRAVLTPVGHAVRDLVWRPAAAAARGVGRTARAAIASARDSVRQARADVRRMLFGAPKEPVPVPVPVARREQDTPEPRTLGSSTTALMKD
;
A
#
# COMPACT_ATOMS: atom_id res chain seq x y z
N MET A 1 -17.98 -42.55 2.74
CA MET A 1 -17.48 -43.64 1.89
C MET A 1 -18.47 -43.85 0.76
N ASP A 2 -18.88 -42.78 0.06
CA ASP A 2 -18.17 -42.16 -1.08
C ASP A 2 -18.09 -43.16 -2.24
N LEU A 3 -19.04 -43.08 -3.18
CA LEU A 3 -19.01 -42.19 -4.35
C LEU A 3 -17.88 -42.57 -5.31
N GLU A 4 -18.19 -43.45 -6.26
CA GLU A 4 -17.68 -43.26 -7.61
C GLU A 4 -18.76 -43.55 -8.65
N LYS A 5 -19.02 -42.50 -9.42
CA LYS A 5 -20.20 -42.22 -10.21
C LYS A 5 -19.94 -42.68 -11.64
N ARG A 6 -20.53 -43.80 -12.05
CA ARG A 6 -20.58 -44.19 -13.48
C ARG A 6 -21.57 -43.28 -14.22
N PRO A 7 -21.27 -42.80 -15.44
CA PRO A 7 -22.28 -42.12 -16.23
C PRO A 7 -23.33 -43.13 -16.71
N ALA A 8 -24.59 -42.73 -16.57
CA ALA A 8 -25.77 -43.51 -16.87
C ALA A 8 -25.82 -43.93 -18.35
N ARG A 9 -26.06 -45.22 -18.58
CA ARG A 9 -26.57 -45.71 -19.88
C ARG A 9 -27.96 -45.09 -20.07
N GLN A 10 -28.09 -44.27 -21.10
CA GLN A 10 -29.37 -43.75 -21.55
C GLN A 10 -30.24 -44.92 -22.05
N GLY A 11 -31.52 -44.84 -21.66
CA GLY A 11 -32.65 -45.73 -21.93
C GLY A 11 -32.56 -46.69 -23.12
N GLU A 12 -32.74 -47.96 -22.80
CA GLU A 12 -33.24 -48.99 -23.71
C GLU A 12 -34.66 -48.57 -24.17
N GLN A 13 -34.82 -48.31 -25.46
CA GLN A 13 -36.12 -48.11 -26.09
C GLN A 13 -36.50 -49.44 -26.77
N PRO A 14 -37.71 -50.01 -26.54
CA PRO A 14 -38.07 -51.28 -27.14
C PRO A 14 -38.20 -51.13 -28.67
N PRO A 15 -37.73 -52.10 -29.47
CA PRO A 15 -37.85 -52.05 -30.91
C PRO A 15 -39.33 -52.20 -31.36
N PRO A 16 -39.77 -51.49 -32.41
CA PRO A 16 -41.09 -51.70 -33.00
C PRO A 16 -41.17 -53.09 -33.66
N PRO A 17 -42.38 -53.69 -33.76
CA PRO A 17 -42.56 -55.01 -34.35
C PRO A 17 -42.14 -55.02 -35.83
N SER A 18 -41.26 -55.97 -36.14
CA SER A 18 -40.72 -56.22 -37.47
C SER A 18 -41.82 -56.60 -38.46
N ALA A 19 -41.94 -55.82 -39.53
CA ALA A 19 -42.67 -56.19 -40.74
C ALA A 19 -42.11 -57.51 -41.33
N PRO A 20 -42.94 -58.31 -42.03
CA PRO A 20 -42.54 -59.62 -42.52
C PRO A 20 -41.33 -59.54 -43.47
N PRO A 21 -40.41 -60.53 -43.43
CA PRO A 21 -39.25 -60.59 -44.31
C PRO A 21 -39.69 -60.98 -45.73
N GLY A 22 -40.27 -60.01 -46.45
CA GLY A 22 -40.55 -60.11 -47.88
C GLY A 22 -39.28 -59.79 -48.67
N ALA A 23 -38.74 -60.79 -49.37
CA ALA A 23 -38.02 -60.75 -50.66
C ALA A 23 -36.87 -59.74 -50.95
N ASP A 24 -36.59 -58.75 -50.12
CA ASP A 24 -35.57 -57.72 -50.38
C ASP A 24 -34.15 -58.15 -49.92
N GLY A 25 -34.05 -59.25 -49.18
CA GLY A 25 -32.80 -59.75 -48.62
C GLY A 25 -31.81 -60.28 -49.67
N CYS A 26 -32.28 -60.93 -50.75
CA CYS A 26 -31.37 -61.42 -51.79
C CYS A 26 -30.91 -60.32 -52.75
N LEU A 27 -31.77 -59.37 -53.13
CA LEU A 27 -31.36 -58.26 -54.00
C LEU A 27 -30.47 -57.25 -53.27
N ALA A 28 -30.80 -56.92 -52.01
CA ALA A 28 -29.96 -56.02 -51.22
C ALA A 28 -28.60 -56.64 -50.88
N VAL A 29 -28.52 -57.95 -50.62
CA VAL A 29 -27.23 -58.62 -50.39
C VAL A 29 -26.45 -58.81 -51.70
N ALA A 30 -27.11 -59.18 -52.80
CA ALA A 30 -26.48 -59.34 -54.11
C ALA A 30 -25.97 -58.01 -54.70
N ILE A 31 -26.58 -56.87 -54.37
CA ILE A 31 -26.08 -55.54 -54.76
C ILE A 31 -25.03 -55.03 -53.77
N ARG A 32 -25.20 -55.30 -52.47
CA ARG A 32 -24.31 -54.75 -51.44
C ARG A 32 -22.95 -55.46 -51.38
N ILE A 33 -22.87 -56.75 -51.70
CA ILE A 33 -21.58 -57.46 -51.79
C ILE A 33 -20.67 -56.84 -52.88
N PRO A 34 -21.09 -56.68 -54.15
CA PRO A 34 -20.24 -56.08 -55.18
C PRO A 34 -19.98 -54.60 -54.91
N VAL A 35 -20.97 -53.83 -54.42
CA VAL A 35 -20.74 -52.43 -54.03
C VAL A 35 -19.70 -52.33 -52.92
N ARG A 36 -19.74 -53.22 -51.92
CA ARG A 36 -18.78 -53.21 -50.81
C ARG A 36 -17.40 -53.67 -51.26
N ILE A 37 -17.30 -54.58 -52.23
CA ILE A 37 -16.04 -54.96 -52.89
C ILE A 37 -15.49 -53.79 -53.71
N VAL A 38 -16.31 -53.10 -54.51
CA VAL A 38 -15.88 -51.93 -55.29
C VAL A 38 -15.42 -50.80 -54.37
N VAL A 39 -16.18 -50.52 -53.31
CA VAL A 39 -15.78 -49.53 -52.29
C VAL A 39 -14.49 -49.94 -51.60
N LEU A 40 -14.31 -51.22 -51.24
CA LEU A 40 -13.04 -51.68 -50.65
C LEU A 40 -11.88 -51.55 -51.62
N VAL A 41 -12.03 -52.03 -52.86
CA VAL A 41 -10.99 -52.04 -53.88
C VAL A 41 -10.64 -50.62 -54.35
N LEU A 42 -11.55 -49.66 -54.25
CA LEU A 42 -11.34 -48.30 -54.76
C LEU A 42 -11.05 -47.31 -53.62
N VAL A 43 -11.85 -47.33 -52.54
CA VAL A 43 -11.72 -46.39 -51.42
C VAL A 43 -10.55 -46.74 -50.50
N VAL A 44 -10.25 -48.03 -50.26
CA VAL A 44 -9.12 -48.38 -49.38
C VAL A 44 -7.77 -47.98 -49.98
N PRO A 45 -7.42 -48.25 -51.25
CA PRO A 45 -6.16 -47.77 -51.79
C PRO A 45 -6.12 -46.24 -51.90
N VAL A 46 -7.23 -45.58 -52.22
CA VAL A 46 -7.29 -44.10 -52.19
C VAL A 46 -7.04 -43.56 -50.78
N ARG A 47 -7.63 -44.17 -49.74
CA ARG A 47 -7.35 -43.81 -48.34
C ARG A 47 -5.90 -44.10 -47.94
N LEU A 48 -5.35 -45.23 -48.38
CA LEU A 48 -3.96 -45.59 -48.08
C LEU A 48 -2.98 -44.60 -48.72
N VAL A 49 -3.25 -44.19 -49.96
CA VAL A 49 -2.50 -43.15 -50.67
C VAL A 49 -2.66 -41.81 -49.96
N TRP A 50 -3.85 -41.47 -49.48
CA TRP A 50 -4.09 -40.25 -48.72
C TRP A 50 -3.36 -40.23 -47.37
N ASP A 51 -3.41 -41.33 -46.62
CA ASP A 51 -2.69 -41.46 -45.35
C ASP A 51 -1.17 -41.48 -45.56
N ALA A 52 -0.68 -42.12 -46.63
CA ALA A 52 0.73 -42.08 -47.01
C ALA A 52 1.20 -40.65 -47.39
N LEU A 53 0.38 -39.91 -48.15
CA LEU A 53 0.63 -38.50 -48.47
C LEU A 53 0.58 -37.62 -47.23
N ALA A 54 -0.37 -37.83 -46.33
CA ALA A 54 -0.49 -37.07 -45.09
C ALA A 54 0.69 -37.33 -44.14
N VAL A 55 1.20 -38.57 -44.08
CA VAL A 55 2.39 -38.94 -43.31
C VAL A 55 3.65 -38.34 -43.95
N CYS A 56 3.80 -38.43 -45.28
CA CYS A 56 4.91 -37.78 -45.99
C CYS A 56 4.89 -36.25 -45.78
N GLY A 57 3.72 -35.62 -45.91
CA GLY A 57 3.54 -34.19 -45.67
C GLY A 57 3.88 -33.80 -44.22
N ARG A 58 3.46 -34.60 -43.24
CA ARG A 58 3.82 -34.38 -41.82
C ARG A 58 5.31 -34.53 -41.60
N PHE A 59 5.93 -35.54 -42.20
CA PHE A 59 7.36 -35.80 -42.07
C PHE A 59 8.19 -34.65 -42.67
N VAL A 60 7.82 -34.17 -43.87
CA VAL A 60 8.46 -33.02 -44.52
C VAL A 60 8.27 -31.75 -43.68
N TYR A 61 7.08 -31.53 -43.11
CA TYR A 61 6.83 -30.39 -42.24
C TYR A 61 7.71 -30.40 -40.98
N PHE A 62 7.77 -31.53 -40.28
CA PHE A 62 8.50 -31.63 -39.02
C PHE A 62 10.03 -31.70 -39.18
N LYS A 63 10.55 -32.39 -40.22
CA LYS A 63 11.99 -32.51 -40.44
C LYS A 63 12.60 -31.40 -41.28
N ALA A 64 11.86 -30.76 -42.18
CA ALA A 64 12.42 -29.75 -43.09
C ALA A 64 11.86 -28.35 -42.82
N LEU A 65 10.54 -28.14 -42.92
CA LEU A 65 9.98 -26.77 -42.83
C LEU A 65 10.08 -26.16 -41.43
N ARG A 66 9.89 -26.95 -40.38
CA ARG A 66 9.94 -26.44 -39.00
C ARG A 66 11.35 -25.98 -38.57
N PRO A 67 12.45 -26.74 -38.78
CA PRO A 67 13.78 -26.25 -38.45
C PRO A 67 14.23 -25.10 -39.35
N VAL A 68 13.89 -25.13 -40.65
CA VAL A 68 14.20 -24.03 -41.58
C VAL A 68 13.45 -22.76 -41.18
N GLY A 69 12.16 -22.85 -40.84
CA GLY A 69 11.37 -21.72 -40.37
C GLY A 69 11.89 -21.11 -39.07
N ARG A 70 12.41 -21.93 -38.13
CA ARG A 70 13.08 -21.41 -36.94
C ARG A 70 14.44 -20.78 -37.24
N GLY A 71 15.21 -21.35 -38.17
CA GLY A 71 16.47 -20.79 -38.63
C GLY A 71 16.27 -19.42 -39.25
N ILE A 72 15.32 -19.30 -40.18
CA ILE A 72 14.95 -18.04 -40.83
C ILE A 72 14.40 -17.05 -39.80
N GLY A 73 13.54 -17.48 -38.87
CA GLY A 73 13.03 -16.63 -37.80
C GLY A 73 14.13 -16.11 -36.88
N ALA A 74 15.10 -16.95 -36.52
CA ALA A 74 16.25 -16.56 -35.69
C ALA A 74 17.19 -15.60 -36.43
N VAL A 75 17.46 -15.85 -37.72
CA VAL A 75 18.27 -14.96 -38.55
C VAL A 75 17.57 -13.62 -38.75
N LEU A 76 16.28 -13.62 -39.06
CA LEU A 76 15.50 -12.39 -39.25
C LEU A 76 15.38 -11.57 -37.96
N THR A 77 15.16 -12.23 -36.82
CA THR A 77 15.14 -11.54 -35.52
C THR A 77 16.52 -11.01 -35.13
N TRP A 78 17.59 -11.75 -35.40
CA TRP A 78 18.95 -11.26 -35.21
C TRP A 78 19.25 -10.06 -36.12
N LEU A 79 18.88 -10.13 -37.40
CA LEU A 79 19.04 -9.03 -38.37
C LEU A 79 18.24 -7.79 -37.93
N LEU A 80 16.98 -7.94 -37.52
CA LEU A 80 16.20 -6.83 -36.98
C LEU A 80 16.87 -6.24 -35.73
N LYS A 81 17.37 -7.09 -34.83
CA LYS A 81 18.02 -6.63 -33.59
C LYS A 81 19.37 -5.95 -33.90
N ALA A 82 20.11 -6.44 -34.87
CA ALA A 82 21.39 -5.89 -35.30
C ALA A 82 21.25 -4.61 -36.12
N VAL A 83 20.19 -4.46 -36.92
CA VAL A 83 19.96 -3.27 -37.75
C VAL A 83 19.21 -2.18 -36.98
N PHE A 84 18.30 -2.55 -36.08
CA PHE A 84 17.44 -1.58 -35.40
C PHE A 84 17.93 -1.30 -33.97
N VAL A 85 18.21 -2.34 -33.19
CA VAL A 85 18.52 -2.18 -31.77
C VAL A 85 19.97 -1.78 -31.55
N TRP A 86 20.92 -2.40 -32.24
CA TRP A 86 22.35 -2.09 -32.06
C TRP A 86 22.73 -0.66 -32.46
N PRO A 87 22.27 -0.10 -33.60
CA PRO A 87 22.59 1.28 -33.97
C PRO A 87 21.90 2.27 -33.02
N TRP A 88 20.69 1.97 -32.57
CA TRP A 88 20.01 2.79 -31.58
C TRP A 88 20.71 2.77 -30.22
N VAL A 89 21.16 1.60 -29.76
CA VAL A 89 21.95 1.47 -28.53
C VAL A 89 23.30 2.17 -28.66
N GLY A 90 23.95 2.07 -29.82
CA GLY A 90 25.18 2.79 -30.14
C GLY A 90 24.96 4.30 -30.13
N LEU A 91 23.94 4.79 -30.82
CA LEU A 91 23.54 6.20 -30.82
C LEU A 91 23.25 6.69 -29.41
N TRP A 92 22.52 5.91 -28.62
CA TRP A 92 22.22 6.26 -27.24
C TRP A 92 23.47 6.35 -26.38
N ARG A 93 24.36 5.34 -26.46
CA ARG A 93 25.53 5.23 -25.59
C ARG A 93 26.69 6.14 -26.00
N TYR A 94 26.86 6.40 -27.29
CA TYR A 94 27.96 7.20 -27.83
C TYR A 94 27.58 8.64 -28.20
N VAL A 95 26.30 8.95 -28.39
CA VAL A 95 25.87 10.31 -28.73
C VAL A 95 24.98 10.88 -27.64
N VAL A 96 23.86 10.22 -27.31
CA VAL A 96 22.88 10.79 -26.36
C VAL A 96 23.44 10.91 -24.94
N VAL A 97 24.15 9.89 -24.45
CA VAL A 97 24.78 9.92 -23.12
C VAL A 97 25.82 11.04 -23.01
N PRO A 98 26.85 11.14 -23.87
CA PRO A 98 27.83 12.21 -23.75
C PRO A 98 27.24 13.61 -24.01
N VAL A 99 26.29 13.73 -24.94
CA VAL A 99 25.56 14.99 -25.16
C VAL A 99 24.75 15.37 -23.92
N GLY A 100 24.06 14.42 -23.29
CA GLY A 100 23.31 14.62 -22.05
C GLY A 100 24.23 15.01 -20.88
N VAL A 101 25.39 14.37 -20.76
CA VAL A 101 26.41 14.73 -19.75
C VAL A 101 26.97 16.13 -20.03
N GLY A 102 27.21 16.48 -21.29
CA GLY A 102 27.66 17.80 -21.72
C GLY A 102 26.62 18.88 -21.41
N LEU A 103 25.35 18.65 -21.75
CA LEU A 103 24.23 19.53 -21.42
C LEU A 103 24.01 19.66 -19.91
N ALA A 104 24.14 18.58 -19.15
CA ALA A 104 24.04 18.60 -17.70
C ALA A 104 25.20 19.38 -17.06
N TRP A 105 26.41 19.23 -17.60
CA TRP A 105 27.58 20.01 -17.19
C TRP A 105 27.38 21.49 -17.53
N LEU A 106 26.91 21.80 -18.74
CA LEU A 106 26.63 23.16 -19.18
C LEU A 106 25.54 23.81 -18.30
N GLY A 107 24.44 23.10 -18.04
CA GLY A 107 23.39 23.57 -17.13
C GLY A 107 23.90 23.76 -15.70
N ARG A 108 24.77 22.86 -15.23
CA ARG A 108 25.38 22.99 -13.90
C ARG A 108 26.30 24.21 -13.83
N VAL A 109 27.18 24.43 -14.80
CA VAL A 109 28.13 25.55 -14.79
C VAL A 109 27.43 26.88 -15.09
N LEU A 110 26.48 26.90 -16.02
CA LEU A 110 25.84 28.13 -16.49
C LEU A 110 24.68 28.57 -15.59
N VAL A 111 23.98 27.63 -14.94
CA VAL A 111 22.79 27.94 -14.12
C VAL A 111 23.07 27.67 -12.66
N VAL A 112 23.52 26.46 -12.32
CA VAL A 112 23.63 26.04 -10.92
C VAL A 112 24.77 26.74 -10.19
N VAL A 113 25.96 26.83 -10.78
CA VAL A 113 27.11 27.51 -10.16
C VAL A 113 26.83 29.00 -9.92
N PRO A 114 26.34 29.80 -10.88
CA PRO A 114 26.00 31.19 -10.62
C PRO A 114 24.78 31.33 -9.70
N ALA A 115 23.79 30.43 -9.75
CA ALA A 115 22.69 30.44 -8.79
C ALA A 115 23.16 30.14 -7.36
N VAL A 116 24.07 29.18 -7.18
CA VAL A 116 24.69 28.86 -5.88
C VAL A 116 25.57 30.01 -5.41
N TRP A 117 26.31 30.65 -6.31
CA TRP A 117 27.09 31.83 -5.97
C TRP A 117 26.17 32.98 -5.54
N LEU A 118 25.09 33.24 -6.27
CA LEU A 118 24.08 34.25 -5.92
C LEU A 118 23.42 33.91 -4.58
N TYR A 119 23.07 32.65 -4.35
CA TYR A 119 22.54 32.18 -3.08
C TYR A 119 23.54 32.41 -1.92
N ALA A 120 24.79 32.03 -2.10
CA ALA A 120 25.84 32.14 -1.08
C ALA A 120 26.25 33.60 -0.81
N ARG A 121 26.42 34.42 -1.86
CA ARG A 121 26.89 35.80 -1.74
C ARG A 121 25.79 36.80 -1.40
N VAL A 122 24.55 36.54 -1.81
CA VAL A 122 23.45 37.52 -1.68
C VAL A 122 22.37 36.98 -0.75
N LEU A 123 21.86 35.78 -0.99
CA LEU A 123 20.71 35.27 -0.25
C LEU A 123 21.05 34.81 1.17
N THR A 124 22.25 34.28 1.38
CA THR A 124 22.74 33.83 2.68
C THR A 124 23.00 34.97 3.66
N PRO A 125 23.67 36.09 3.28
CA PRO A 125 23.80 37.24 4.17
C PRO A 125 22.47 37.96 4.40
N ILE A 126 21.59 38.03 3.40
CA ILE A 126 20.24 38.57 3.59
C ILE A 126 19.44 37.70 4.56
N GLY A 127 19.50 36.37 4.40
CA GLY A 127 18.86 35.41 5.29
C GLY A 127 19.38 35.50 6.72
N HIS A 128 20.70 35.65 6.91
CA HIS A 128 21.28 35.89 8.24
C HIS A 128 20.85 37.24 8.82
N GLY A 129 20.78 38.29 8.01
CA GLY A 129 20.30 39.62 8.43
C GLY A 129 18.84 39.61 8.86
N ILE A 130 17.97 38.96 8.07
CA ILE A 130 16.55 38.80 8.39
C ILE A 130 16.38 37.91 9.63
N ALA A 131 17.12 36.81 9.73
CA ALA A 131 17.05 35.93 10.89
C ALA A 131 17.58 36.60 12.16
N TRP A 132 18.60 37.47 12.04
CA TRP A 132 19.10 38.28 13.15
C TRP A 132 18.04 39.30 13.61
N LEU A 133 17.40 40.02 12.68
CA LEU A 133 16.28 40.92 12.98
C LEU A 133 15.09 40.19 13.60
N ALA A 134 14.68 39.05 13.03
CA ALA A 134 13.57 38.25 13.55
C ALA A 134 13.88 37.67 14.93
N ARG A 135 15.13 37.25 15.20
CA ARG A 135 15.54 36.84 16.55
C ARG A 135 15.60 37.99 17.53
N GLY A 136 16.07 39.17 17.12
CA GLY A 136 16.07 40.37 17.96
C GLY A 136 14.65 40.77 18.37
N ILE A 137 13.73 40.80 17.41
CA ILE A 137 12.31 41.10 17.65
C ILE A 137 11.65 39.99 18.47
N GLY A 138 11.88 38.73 18.12
CA GLY A 138 11.33 37.58 18.84
C GLY A 138 11.84 37.48 20.28
N ALA A 139 13.11 37.78 20.53
CA ALA A 139 13.68 37.84 21.87
C ALA A 139 13.11 39.02 22.67
N GLY A 140 12.88 40.18 22.05
CA GLY A 140 12.21 41.32 22.68
C GLY A 140 10.76 41.00 23.07
N ILE A 141 9.98 40.43 22.15
CA ILE A 141 8.60 40.02 22.41
C ILE A 141 8.55 38.91 23.46
N ALA A 142 9.43 37.91 23.36
CA ALA A 142 9.50 36.82 24.32
C ALA A 142 9.92 37.31 25.70
N ALA A 143 10.85 38.25 25.82
CA ALA A 143 11.25 38.84 27.10
C ALA A 143 10.11 39.65 27.74
N VAL A 144 9.36 40.42 26.95
CA VAL A 144 8.18 41.15 27.43
C VAL A 144 7.06 40.17 27.83
N ALA A 145 6.79 39.15 27.02
CA ALA A 145 5.81 38.11 27.33
C ALA A 145 6.22 37.24 28.53
N PHE A 146 7.51 36.95 28.71
CA PHE A 146 8.02 36.25 29.88
C PHE A 146 7.97 37.12 31.13
N GLY A 147 8.26 38.43 31.02
CA GLY A 147 8.14 39.37 32.12
C GLY A 147 6.70 39.49 32.60
N ILE A 148 5.75 39.68 31.68
CA ILE A 148 4.32 39.75 31.97
C ILE A 148 3.79 38.40 32.44
N GLY A 149 4.17 37.31 31.77
CA GLY A 149 3.76 35.95 32.11
C GLY A 149 4.32 35.47 33.45
N ALA A 150 5.56 35.81 33.78
CA ALA A 150 6.16 35.51 35.08
C ALA A 150 5.55 36.37 36.19
N ALA A 151 5.26 37.66 35.91
CA ALA A 151 4.55 38.52 36.86
C ALA A 151 3.13 37.99 37.12
N CYS A 152 2.35 37.71 36.07
CA CYS A 152 1.00 37.13 36.21
C CYS A 152 1.03 35.73 36.82
N ALA A 153 1.99 34.87 36.46
CA ALA A 153 2.11 33.53 37.03
C ALA A 153 2.59 33.56 38.48
N TRP A 154 3.46 34.50 38.86
CA TRP A 154 3.84 34.72 40.25
C TRP A 154 2.61 35.19 41.03
N LEU A 155 1.91 36.23 40.56
CA LEU A 155 0.71 36.78 41.19
C LEU A 155 -0.41 35.73 41.32
N TRP A 156 -0.67 34.97 40.26
CA TRP A 156 -1.62 33.85 40.26
C TRP A 156 -1.17 32.74 41.20
N ARG A 157 0.12 32.39 41.21
CA ARG A 157 0.63 31.37 42.12
C ARG A 157 0.53 31.81 43.57
N THR A 158 0.93 33.02 43.94
CA THR A 158 0.86 33.50 45.32
C THR A 158 -0.58 33.73 45.79
N LEU A 159 -1.43 34.39 45.00
CA LEU A 159 -2.80 34.73 45.42
C LEU A 159 -3.82 33.61 45.26
N VAL A 160 -3.69 32.75 44.24
CA VAL A 160 -4.73 31.78 43.89
C VAL A 160 -4.26 30.36 44.07
N VAL A 161 -3.10 30.00 43.54
CA VAL A 161 -2.63 28.60 43.55
C VAL A 161 -2.12 28.19 44.93
N THR A 162 -1.38 29.01 45.65
CA THR A 162 -0.87 28.64 46.99
C THR A 162 -2.02 28.35 47.97
N PRO A 163 -3.07 29.20 48.08
CA PRO A 163 -4.23 28.87 48.91
C PRO A 163 -5.07 27.72 48.34
N ALA A 164 -5.30 27.67 47.01
CA ALA A 164 -6.09 26.59 46.41
C ALA A 164 -5.38 25.23 46.42
N MET A 165 -4.04 25.19 46.36
CA MET A 165 -3.23 23.97 46.40
C MET A 165 -3.08 23.44 47.83
N TRP A 166 -3.10 24.32 48.84
CA TRP A 166 -3.27 23.91 50.23
C TRP A 166 -4.62 23.19 50.42
N LEU A 167 -5.67 23.70 49.79
CA LEU A 167 -7.02 23.13 49.80
C LEU A 167 -7.12 21.83 48.98
N TYR A 168 -6.51 21.80 47.79
CA TYR A 168 -6.46 20.63 46.91
C TYR A 168 -5.60 19.50 47.47
N ALA A 169 -4.45 19.81 48.10
CA ALA A 169 -3.52 18.83 48.65
C ALA A 169 -4.00 18.20 49.97
N ARG A 170 -4.85 18.90 50.74
CA ARG A 170 -5.44 18.36 51.97
C ARG A 170 -6.78 17.65 51.73
N VAL A 171 -7.51 17.97 50.67
CA VAL A 171 -8.89 17.47 50.47
C VAL A 171 -9.07 16.67 49.17
N LEU A 172 -8.48 17.07 48.04
CA LEU A 172 -8.78 16.50 46.71
C LEU A 172 -7.76 15.47 46.22
N THR A 173 -6.49 15.57 46.60
CA THR A 173 -5.42 14.60 46.29
C THR A 173 -5.68 13.17 46.78
N PRO A 174 -6.24 12.90 47.99
CA PRO A 174 -6.54 11.53 48.39
C PRO A 174 -7.65 10.90 47.54
N ILE A 175 -8.61 11.71 47.07
CA ILE A 175 -9.74 11.23 46.27
C ILE A 175 -9.33 11.03 44.79
N GLY A 176 -8.50 11.92 44.24
CA GLY A 176 -8.01 11.83 42.87
C GLY A 176 -7.05 10.66 42.60
N HIS A 177 -6.21 10.29 43.57
CA HIS A 177 -5.32 9.13 43.45
C HIS A 177 -6.07 7.80 43.43
N GLY A 178 -7.17 7.68 44.19
CA GLY A 178 -8.03 6.49 44.19
C GLY A 178 -8.74 6.25 42.85
N ILE A 179 -9.31 7.31 42.26
CA ILE A 179 -10.08 7.21 41.01
C ILE A 179 -9.15 7.01 39.79
N ALA A 180 -8.00 7.67 39.76
CA ALA A 180 -7.05 7.54 38.66
C ALA A 180 -6.30 6.18 38.67
N TRP A 181 -6.15 5.52 39.82
CA TRP A 181 -5.63 4.17 39.91
C TRP A 181 -6.61 3.14 39.34
N LEU A 182 -7.90 3.24 39.68
CA LEU A 182 -8.97 2.39 39.13
C LEU A 182 -9.13 2.53 37.61
N ALA A 183 -9.10 3.76 37.08
CA ALA A 183 -9.18 4.01 35.65
C ALA A 183 -7.97 3.47 34.86
N ARG A 184 -6.76 3.51 35.45
CA ARG A 184 -5.53 2.99 34.84
C ARG A 184 -5.46 1.47 34.82
N VAL A 185 -5.97 0.79 35.84
CA VAL A 185 -6.03 -0.68 35.89
C VAL A 185 -6.96 -1.23 34.79
N ILE A 186 -8.09 -0.57 34.54
CA ILE A 186 -9.06 -0.98 33.52
C ILE A 186 -8.59 -0.63 32.09
N GLY A 187 -7.95 0.53 31.88
CA GLY A 187 -7.43 0.94 30.56
C GLY A 187 -6.15 0.22 30.11
N ALA A 188 -5.31 -0.24 31.05
CA ALA A 188 -4.09 -0.98 30.75
C ALA A 188 -4.38 -2.41 30.25
N GLY A 189 -5.42 -3.07 30.79
CA GLY A 189 -5.81 -4.43 30.36
C GLY A 189 -6.30 -4.50 28.91
N ALA A 190 -7.11 -3.52 28.47
CA ALA A 190 -7.69 -3.52 27.13
C ALA A 190 -6.69 -3.14 26.02
N THR A 191 -5.70 -2.28 26.30
CA THR A 191 -4.71 -1.86 25.30
C THR A 191 -3.49 -2.80 25.21
N ALA A 192 -3.26 -3.63 26.21
CA ALA A 192 -2.22 -4.68 26.18
C ALA A 192 -2.56 -5.81 25.21
N ALA A 193 -3.84 -6.23 25.15
CA ALA A 193 -4.29 -7.33 24.29
C ALA A 193 -4.19 -6.99 22.78
N GLY A 194 -4.45 -5.73 22.39
CA GLY A 194 -4.35 -5.30 20.98
C GLY A 194 -2.92 -5.09 20.48
N ARG A 195 -1.98 -4.66 21.35
CA ARG A 195 -0.58 -4.41 20.96
C ARG A 195 0.26 -5.68 20.88
N GLY A 196 -0.11 -6.74 21.60
CA GLY A 196 0.62 -8.02 21.59
C GLY A 196 0.72 -8.63 20.19
N ILE A 197 -0.37 -8.62 19.43
CA ILE A 197 -0.42 -9.28 18.11
C ILE A 197 0.37 -8.51 17.04
N GLY A 198 0.24 -7.18 17.01
CA GLY A 198 1.01 -6.33 16.09
C GLY A 198 2.51 -6.28 16.41
N ALA A 199 2.87 -6.29 17.70
CA ALA A 199 4.26 -6.34 18.13
C ALA A 199 4.91 -7.68 17.78
N VAL A 200 4.21 -8.80 18.01
CA VAL A 200 4.71 -10.14 17.66
C VAL A 200 4.91 -10.27 16.15
N LEU A 201 3.97 -9.82 15.32
CA LEU A 201 4.11 -9.93 13.86
C LEU A 201 5.25 -9.06 13.32
N THR A 202 5.42 -7.84 13.84
CA THR A 202 6.55 -6.97 13.45
C THR A 202 7.89 -7.47 13.96
N TRP A 203 7.93 -8.11 15.14
CA TRP A 203 9.12 -8.78 15.66
C TRP A 203 9.50 -9.99 14.82
N LEU A 204 8.53 -10.83 14.46
CA LEU A 204 8.76 -12.05 13.66
C LEU A 204 9.26 -11.68 12.26
N LEU A 205 8.69 -10.64 11.65
CA LEU A 205 9.17 -10.10 10.37
C LEU A 205 10.59 -9.53 10.48
N LYS A 206 10.90 -8.77 11.54
CA LYS A 206 12.27 -8.25 11.79
C LYS A 206 13.27 -9.37 12.07
N ALA A 207 12.88 -10.39 12.83
CA ALA A 207 13.73 -11.50 13.21
C ALA A 207 14.04 -12.43 12.02
N VAL A 208 13.07 -12.64 11.12
CA VAL A 208 13.26 -13.51 9.94
C VAL A 208 13.94 -12.76 8.78
N PHE A 209 13.65 -11.48 8.58
CA PHE A 209 14.12 -10.77 7.38
C PHE A 209 15.28 -9.80 7.66
N VAL A 210 15.19 -9.02 8.74
CA VAL A 210 16.14 -7.94 9.01
C VAL A 210 17.37 -8.46 9.76
N TRP A 211 17.18 -9.27 10.80
CA TRP A 211 18.27 -9.76 11.64
C TRP A 211 19.28 -10.65 10.90
N PRO A 212 18.88 -11.57 9.99
CA PRO A 212 19.84 -12.38 9.25
C PRO A 212 20.66 -11.53 8.29
N TRP A 213 20.04 -10.53 7.65
CA TRP A 213 20.74 -9.61 6.76
C TRP A 213 21.70 -8.69 7.51
N VAL A 214 21.29 -8.15 8.66
CA VAL A 214 22.15 -7.33 9.53
C VAL A 214 23.30 -8.17 10.10
N GLY A 215 23.05 -9.42 10.47
CA GLY A 215 24.06 -10.38 10.91
C GLY A 215 25.07 -10.68 9.80
N LEU A 216 24.59 -10.98 8.58
CA LEU A 216 25.44 -11.18 7.40
C LEU A 216 26.31 -9.95 7.13
N TRP A 217 25.73 -8.75 7.19
CA TRP A 217 26.47 -7.52 6.95
C TRP A 217 27.53 -7.28 8.03
N ARG A 218 27.17 -7.43 9.32
CA ARG A 218 28.02 -7.08 10.46
C ARG A 218 29.10 -8.13 10.76
N TYR A 219 28.82 -9.42 10.53
CA TYR A 219 29.73 -10.53 10.84
C TYR A 219 30.45 -11.12 9.63
N VAL A 220 29.98 -10.87 8.40
CA VAL A 220 30.66 -11.37 7.19
C VAL A 220 31.20 -10.22 6.35
N VAL A 221 30.35 -9.28 5.93
CA VAL A 221 30.75 -8.24 4.97
C VAL A 221 31.74 -7.24 5.58
N VAL A 222 31.46 -6.72 6.78
CA VAL A 222 32.35 -5.77 7.48
C VAL A 222 33.73 -6.38 7.77
N PRO A 223 33.85 -7.56 8.42
CA PRO A 223 35.17 -8.13 8.70
C PRO A 223 35.93 -8.55 7.45
N VAL A 224 35.25 -9.03 6.39
CA VAL A 224 35.91 -9.30 5.10
C VAL A 224 36.43 -8.01 4.46
N GLY A 225 35.65 -6.92 4.50
CA GLY A 225 36.08 -5.61 4.00
C GLY A 225 37.25 -5.02 4.80
N VAL A 226 37.22 -5.13 6.13
CA VAL A 226 38.33 -4.71 7.01
C VAL A 226 39.58 -5.57 6.77
N GLY A 227 39.41 -6.88 6.57
CA GLY A 227 40.49 -7.80 6.23
C GLY A 227 41.16 -7.47 4.90
N LEU A 228 40.38 -7.22 3.85
CA LEU A 228 40.91 -6.79 2.54
C LEU A 228 41.61 -5.42 2.63
N ALA A 229 41.04 -4.47 3.36
CA ALA A 229 41.63 -3.14 3.54
C ALA A 229 42.94 -3.20 4.34
N TRP A 230 43.01 -4.06 5.35
CA TRP A 230 44.23 -4.31 6.11
C TRP A 230 45.29 -4.99 5.24
N LEU A 231 44.91 -5.99 4.44
CA LEU A 231 45.79 -6.66 3.49
C LEU A 231 46.38 -5.66 2.48
N GLY A 232 45.56 -4.80 1.88
CA GLY A 232 46.02 -3.76 0.97
C GLY A 232 46.93 -2.74 1.66
N ARG A 233 46.64 -2.37 2.91
CA ARG A 233 47.47 -1.43 3.67
C ARG A 233 48.82 -2.03 4.04
N VAL A 234 48.87 -3.27 4.51
CA VAL A 234 50.13 -3.94 4.89
C VAL A 234 50.96 -4.31 3.68
N LEU A 235 50.34 -4.82 2.61
CA LEU A 235 51.07 -5.32 1.45
C LEU A 235 51.55 -4.21 0.52
N VAL A 236 50.81 -3.09 0.40
CA VAL A 236 51.11 -2.03 -0.56
C VAL A 236 51.54 -0.74 0.14
N VAL A 237 50.76 -0.29 1.13
CA VAL A 237 50.97 1.04 1.73
C VAL A 237 52.17 1.05 2.67
N VAL A 238 52.33 0.04 3.53
CA VAL A 238 53.47 -0.03 4.47
C VAL A 238 54.82 -0.10 3.73
N PRO A 239 55.03 -0.96 2.72
CA PRO A 239 56.29 -0.95 1.98
C PRO A 239 56.48 0.32 1.14
N ALA A 240 55.42 0.90 0.57
CA ALA A 240 55.52 2.18 -0.15
C ALA A 240 55.88 3.35 0.78
N VAL A 241 55.29 3.40 1.98
CA VAL A 241 55.60 4.42 3.00
C VAL A 241 56.99 4.22 3.56
N TRP A 242 57.45 2.99 3.75
CA TRP A 242 58.82 2.70 4.14
C TRP A 242 59.82 3.18 3.08
N LEU A 243 59.55 2.90 1.79
CA LEU A 243 60.37 3.35 0.67
C LEU A 243 60.39 4.88 0.58
N TYR A 244 59.24 5.53 0.75
CA TYR A 244 59.13 6.98 0.79
C TYR A 244 59.93 7.57 1.98
N ALA A 245 59.78 7.02 3.18
CA ALA A 245 60.39 7.53 4.40
C ALA A 245 61.91 7.33 4.46
N ARG A 246 62.40 6.16 4.04
CA ARG A 246 63.83 5.82 4.15
C ARG A 246 64.67 6.16 2.92
N VAL A 247 64.08 6.27 1.74
CA VAL A 247 64.83 6.58 0.51
C VAL A 247 64.47 7.97 -0.02
N LEU A 248 63.18 8.28 -0.17
CA LEU A 248 62.76 9.51 -0.84
C LEU A 248 62.84 10.75 0.07
N THR A 249 62.60 10.58 1.36
CA THR A 249 62.63 11.66 2.35
C THR A 249 64.03 12.21 2.63
N PRO A 250 65.10 11.39 2.79
CA PRO A 250 66.46 11.93 2.93
C PRO A 250 66.97 12.61 1.66
N ILE A 251 66.63 12.07 0.47
CA ILE A 251 66.97 12.70 -0.81
C ILE A 251 66.21 14.03 -0.98
N GLY A 252 64.92 14.05 -0.65
CA GLY A 252 64.09 15.26 -0.67
C GLY A 252 64.57 16.33 0.31
N HIS A 253 65.02 15.96 1.51
CA HIS A 253 65.59 16.91 2.47
C HIS A 253 66.94 17.47 2.02
N GLY A 254 67.79 16.66 1.38
CA GLY A 254 69.05 17.11 0.79
C GLY A 254 68.84 18.13 -0.33
N ILE A 255 67.92 17.86 -1.25
CA ILE A 255 67.57 18.77 -2.37
C ILE A 255 66.88 20.03 -1.83
N ALA A 256 65.97 19.90 -0.87
CA ALA A 256 65.27 21.03 -0.28
C ALA A 256 66.19 21.92 0.58
N TRP A 257 67.27 21.39 1.16
CA TRP A 257 68.26 22.19 1.91
C TRP A 257 69.11 23.04 0.96
N LEU A 258 69.56 22.47 -0.17
CA LEU A 258 70.25 23.20 -1.24
C LEU A 258 69.34 24.26 -1.90
N ALA A 259 68.08 23.92 -2.19
CA ALA A 259 67.12 24.84 -2.79
C ALA A 259 66.69 25.97 -1.83
N ARG A 260 66.61 25.71 -0.51
CA ARG A 260 66.29 26.75 0.49
C ARG A 260 67.43 27.75 0.68
N GLY A 261 68.70 27.33 0.59
CA GLY A 261 69.84 28.25 0.66
C GLY A 261 69.87 29.26 -0.49
N ILE A 262 69.47 28.84 -1.69
CA ILE A 262 69.40 29.72 -2.87
C ILE A 262 68.10 30.53 -2.89
N GLY A 263 66.98 29.92 -2.50
CA GLY A 263 65.66 30.55 -2.50
C GLY A 263 65.48 31.67 -1.47
N THR A 264 66.13 31.59 -0.31
CA THR A 264 66.07 32.67 0.69
C THR A 264 66.77 33.94 0.23
N GLY A 265 67.86 33.84 -0.53
CA GLY A 265 68.56 34.98 -1.13
C GLY A 265 67.75 35.66 -2.23
N ILE A 266 67.16 34.88 -3.14
CA ILE A 266 66.30 35.40 -4.23
C ILE A 266 65.00 36.01 -3.66
N ALA A 267 64.40 35.37 -2.65
CA ALA A 267 63.18 35.85 -2.03
C ALA A 267 63.38 37.16 -1.25
N TRP A 268 64.59 37.43 -0.73
CA TRP A 268 64.90 38.69 -0.04
C TRP A 268 64.99 39.87 -1.02
N LEU A 269 65.64 39.66 -2.16
CA LEU A 269 65.68 40.63 -3.28
C LEU A 269 64.29 40.84 -3.90
N ALA A 270 63.52 39.78 -4.12
CA ALA A 270 62.17 39.85 -4.67
C ALA A 270 61.17 40.52 -3.71
N ARG A 271 61.34 40.38 -2.39
CA ARG A 271 60.48 41.05 -1.39
C ARG A 271 60.69 42.57 -1.37
N GLY A 272 61.93 43.04 -1.54
CA GLY A 272 62.22 44.48 -1.63
C GLY A 272 61.54 45.13 -2.83
N ILE A 273 61.62 44.48 -4.00
CA ILE A 273 61.01 44.97 -5.25
C ILE A 273 59.47 44.81 -5.22
N GLY A 274 58.98 43.67 -4.74
CA GLY A 274 57.55 43.37 -4.65
C GLY A 274 56.81 44.27 -3.65
N ALA A 275 57.44 44.67 -2.54
CA ALA A 275 56.86 45.62 -1.60
C ALA A 275 56.68 47.02 -2.22
N GLY A 276 57.64 47.48 -3.04
CA GLY A 276 57.56 48.74 -3.77
C GLY A 276 56.44 48.74 -4.83
N ILE A 277 56.36 47.68 -5.64
CA ILE A 277 55.30 47.54 -6.67
C ILE A 277 53.91 47.41 -6.02
N ALA A 278 53.79 46.66 -4.92
CA ALA A 278 52.53 46.53 -4.21
C ALA A 278 52.08 47.82 -3.53
N TRP A 279 53.01 48.68 -3.11
CA TRP A 279 52.69 49.99 -2.54
C TRP A 279 52.15 50.94 -3.61
N LEU A 280 52.79 51.01 -4.79
CA LEU A 280 52.30 51.77 -5.95
C LEU A 280 50.96 51.23 -6.49
N GLY A 281 50.83 49.90 -6.59
CA GLY A 281 49.59 49.24 -7.00
C GLY A 281 48.43 49.51 -6.03
N ARG A 282 48.68 49.55 -4.72
CA ARG A 282 47.67 49.92 -3.72
C ARG A 282 47.22 51.37 -3.86
N GLY A 283 48.13 52.31 -4.11
CA GLY A 283 47.80 53.72 -4.35
C GLY A 283 46.96 53.92 -5.61
N ILE A 284 47.30 53.24 -6.70
CA ILE A 284 46.53 53.30 -7.96
C ILE A 284 45.16 52.63 -7.79
N TRP A 285 45.12 51.48 -7.12
CA TRP A 285 43.89 50.74 -6.89
C TRP A 285 42.88 51.49 -6.02
N THR A 286 43.32 52.17 -4.96
CA THR A 286 42.42 52.97 -4.12
C THR A 286 41.81 54.13 -4.90
N VAL A 287 42.59 54.80 -5.75
CA VAL A 287 42.10 55.87 -6.63
C VAL A 287 41.10 55.31 -7.65
N LEU A 288 41.44 54.21 -8.33
CA LEU A 288 40.57 53.58 -9.33
C LEU A 288 39.27 53.03 -8.71
N ALA A 289 39.36 52.40 -7.54
CA ALA A 289 38.20 51.88 -6.81
C ALA A 289 37.29 53.01 -6.33
N THR A 290 37.85 54.13 -5.90
CA THR A 290 37.06 55.29 -5.46
C THR A 290 36.37 55.95 -6.65
N LEU A 291 37.06 56.10 -7.79
CA LEU A 291 36.50 56.62 -9.02
C LEU A 291 35.39 55.71 -9.55
N CYS A 292 35.62 54.40 -9.58
CA CYS A 292 34.64 53.40 -9.97
C CYS A 292 33.42 53.39 -9.02
N ARG A 293 33.64 53.56 -7.70
CA ARG A 293 32.54 53.66 -6.73
C ARG A 293 31.66 54.87 -7.00
N TRP A 294 32.24 56.03 -7.31
CA TRP A 294 31.46 57.21 -7.64
C TRP A 294 30.78 57.12 -9.01
N VAL A 295 31.44 56.53 -10.01
CA VAL A 295 30.89 56.41 -11.38
C VAL A 295 29.82 55.33 -11.50
N PHE A 296 29.92 54.22 -10.75
CA PHE A 296 28.98 53.10 -10.89
C PHE A 296 28.02 52.96 -9.71
N VAL A 297 28.51 53.07 -8.47
CA VAL A 297 27.66 52.79 -7.30
C VAL A 297 26.68 53.92 -7.05
N VAL A 298 27.10 55.18 -7.22
CA VAL A 298 26.20 56.32 -6.99
C VAL A 298 25.06 56.36 -8.02
N PRO A 299 25.31 56.20 -9.35
CA PRO A 299 24.23 56.11 -10.31
C PRO A 299 23.37 54.86 -10.16
N ALA A 300 23.96 53.71 -9.78
CA ALA A 300 23.19 52.49 -9.54
C ALA A 300 22.26 52.62 -8.32
N VAL A 301 22.72 53.27 -7.24
CA VAL A 301 21.89 53.54 -6.05
C VAL A 301 20.79 54.55 -6.37
N ALA A 302 21.09 55.57 -7.18
CA ALA A 302 20.08 56.51 -7.66
C ALA A 302 19.03 55.80 -8.53
N LEU A 303 19.45 54.98 -9.51
CA LEU A 303 18.56 54.18 -10.34
C LEU A 303 17.71 53.23 -9.49
N TRP A 304 18.30 52.64 -8.46
CA TRP A 304 17.56 51.75 -7.56
C TRP A 304 16.49 52.50 -6.76
N ARG A 305 16.81 53.66 -6.18
CA ARG A 305 15.87 54.47 -5.38
C ARG A 305 14.78 55.13 -6.21
N TRP A 306 15.14 55.65 -7.39
CA TRP A 306 14.24 56.46 -8.20
C TRP A 306 13.48 55.67 -9.26
N VAL A 307 13.96 54.49 -9.67
CA VAL A 307 13.33 53.68 -10.73
C VAL A 307 12.96 52.28 -10.23
N LEU A 308 13.89 51.48 -9.69
CA LEU A 308 13.54 50.10 -9.30
C LEU A 308 12.60 50.02 -8.10
N ALA A 309 12.77 50.87 -7.09
CA ALA A 309 11.89 50.88 -5.92
C ALA A 309 10.42 51.24 -6.26
N PRO A 310 10.12 52.27 -7.08
CA PRO A 310 8.75 52.54 -7.52
C PRO A 310 8.23 51.47 -8.49
N VAL A 311 9.06 50.97 -9.41
CA VAL A 311 8.67 49.88 -10.33
C VAL A 311 8.35 48.59 -9.56
N GLY A 312 9.16 48.25 -8.55
CA GLY A 312 8.90 47.10 -7.68
C GLY A 312 7.61 47.23 -6.89
N ARG A 313 7.27 48.45 -6.43
CA ARG A 313 5.96 48.72 -5.80
C ARG A 313 4.80 48.58 -6.80
N ALA A 314 4.96 49.08 -8.03
CA ALA A 314 3.95 48.91 -9.07
C ALA A 314 3.73 47.43 -9.43
N ILE A 315 4.81 46.66 -9.58
CA ILE A 315 4.75 45.21 -9.85
C ILE A 315 4.10 44.46 -8.69
N ALA A 316 4.39 44.82 -7.45
CA ALA A 316 3.78 44.19 -6.28
C ALA A 316 2.26 44.42 -6.22
N VAL A 317 1.78 45.61 -6.60
CA VAL A 317 0.34 45.90 -6.72
C VAL A 317 -0.28 45.05 -7.84
N VAL A 318 0.33 45.03 -9.03
CA VAL A 318 -0.16 44.23 -10.16
C VAL A 318 -0.20 42.73 -9.81
N ALA A 319 0.83 42.21 -9.15
CA ALA A 319 0.87 40.81 -8.73
C ALA A 319 -0.22 40.49 -7.69
N ARG A 320 -0.56 41.44 -6.81
CA ARG A 320 -1.62 41.29 -5.82
C ARG A 320 -3.00 41.24 -6.49
N GLU A 321 -3.26 42.16 -7.40
CA GLU A 321 -4.52 42.20 -8.17
C GLU A 321 -4.70 40.94 -9.04
N VAL A 322 -3.63 40.47 -9.69
CA VAL A 322 -3.65 39.22 -10.46
C VAL A 322 -3.89 38.01 -9.55
N GLY A 323 -3.31 38.00 -8.35
CA GLY A 323 -3.55 36.97 -7.34
C GLY A 323 -5.01 36.92 -6.89
N ASP A 324 -5.63 38.08 -6.65
CA ASP A 324 -7.03 38.17 -6.23
C ASP A 324 -8.00 37.78 -7.36
N ALA A 325 -7.68 38.12 -8.60
CA ALA A 325 -8.43 37.71 -9.79
C ALA A 325 -8.36 36.18 -10.02
N LEU A 326 -7.15 35.59 -9.90
CA LEU A 326 -6.96 34.14 -9.99
C LEU A 326 -7.67 33.41 -8.83
N GLY A 327 -7.65 33.98 -7.63
CA GLY A 327 -8.37 33.44 -6.48
C GLY A 327 -9.90 33.40 -6.69
N HIS A 328 -10.46 34.42 -7.33
CA HIS A 328 -11.87 34.43 -7.72
C HIS A 328 -12.18 33.40 -8.82
N ALA A 329 -11.34 33.33 -9.85
CA ALA A 329 -11.49 32.32 -10.91
C ALA A 329 -11.44 30.89 -10.35
N TRP A 330 -10.56 30.62 -9.38
CA TRP A 330 -10.43 29.31 -8.75
C TRP A 330 -11.67 28.92 -7.93
N ARG A 331 -12.28 29.88 -7.20
CA ARG A 331 -13.53 29.64 -6.48
C ARG A 331 -14.71 29.36 -7.42
N ILE A 332 -14.73 29.99 -8.59
CA ILE A 332 -15.74 29.73 -9.64
C ILE A 332 -15.53 28.33 -10.24
N ALA A 333 -14.29 27.97 -10.56
CA ALA A 333 -13.95 26.63 -11.07
C ALA A 333 -14.32 25.51 -10.08
N GLY A 334 -14.14 25.75 -8.77
CA GLY A 334 -14.57 24.82 -7.72
C GLY A 334 -16.08 24.60 -7.69
N HIS A 335 -16.89 25.67 -7.84
CA HIS A 335 -18.34 25.54 -7.93
C HIS A 335 -18.78 24.78 -9.19
N ILE A 336 -18.18 25.07 -10.34
CA ILE A 336 -18.49 24.39 -11.60
C ILE A 336 -18.15 22.89 -11.48
N SER A 337 -17.00 22.54 -10.89
CA SER A 337 -16.60 21.15 -10.69
C SER A 337 -17.57 20.37 -9.80
N LEU A 338 -18.13 21.01 -8.77
CA LEU A 338 -19.16 20.39 -7.92
C LEU A 338 -20.49 20.17 -8.65
N VAL A 339 -20.88 21.11 -9.52
CA VAL A 339 -22.09 20.97 -10.35
C VAL A 339 -21.92 19.83 -11.36
N VAL A 340 -20.79 19.80 -12.07
CA VAL A 340 -20.45 18.73 -13.02
C VAL A 340 -20.35 17.38 -12.31
N GLY A 341 -19.71 17.32 -11.14
CA GLY A 341 -19.61 16.10 -10.35
C GLY A 341 -20.96 15.56 -9.89
N ARG A 342 -21.88 16.43 -9.44
CA ARG A 342 -23.26 16.03 -9.09
C ARG A 342 -24.05 15.55 -10.30
N PHE A 343 -23.90 16.21 -11.44
CA PHE A 343 -24.54 15.79 -12.68
C PHE A 343 -24.06 14.40 -13.11
N LEU A 344 -22.74 14.19 -13.12
CA LEU A 344 -22.14 12.91 -13.49
C LEU A 344 -22.53 11.78 -12.52
N ALA A 345 -22.55 12.05 -11.21
CA ALA A 345 -22.98 11.08 -10.20
C ALA A 345 -24.47 10.70 -10.38
N LYS A 346 -25.32 11.66 -10.75
CA LYS A 346 -26.73 11.41 -11.05
C LYS A 346 -26.89 10.57 -12.32
N LEU A 347 -26.15 10.92 -13.37
CA LEU A 347 -26.13 10.17 -14.63
C LEU A 347 -25.68 8.72 -14.42
N LEU A 348 -24.60 8.51 -13.67
CA LEU A 348 -24.08 7.19 -13.34
C LEU A 348 -25.09 6.37 -12.53
N ARG A 349 -25.75 6.99 -11.55
CA ARG A 349 -26.80 6.32 -10.77
C ARG A 349 -27.96 5.89 -11.65
N TRP A 350 -28.39 6.76 -12.56
CA TRP A 350 -29.51 6.48 -13.45
C TRP A 350 -29.18 5.37 -14.46
N ILE A 351 -27.97 5.36 -15.03
CA ILE A 351 -27.53 4.36 -16.02
C ILE A 351 -27.25 2.99 -15.39
N PHE A 352 -26.64 2.95 -14.20
CA PHE A 352 -26.16 1.68 -13.63
C PHE A 352 -27.00 1.18 -12.45
N VAL A 353 -27.37 2.07 -11.53
CA VAL A 353 -27.96 1.66 -10.26
C VAL A 353 -29.47 1.45 -10.38
N GLU A 354 -30.17 2.34 -11.10
CA GLU A 354 -31.61 2.24 -11.34
C GLU A 354 -32.02 0.91 -12.01
N PRO A 355 -31.40 0.50 -13.15
CA PRO A 355 -31.80 -0.74 -13.82
C PRO A 355 -31.43 -1.99 -13.02
N VAL A 356 -30.31 -1.99 -12.30
CA VAL A 356 -29.93 -3.12 -11.43
C VAL A 356 -30.90 -3.24 -10.26
N ARG A 357 -31.32 -2.12 -9.67
CA ARG A 357 -32.30 -2.09 -8.58
C ARG A 357 -33.68 -2.55 -9.04
N TRP A 358 -34.08 -2.17 -10.26
CA TRP A 358 -35.30 -2.67 -10.87
C TRP A 358 -35.19 -4.18 -11.13
N ALA A 359 -34.12 -4.67 -11.76
CA ALA A 359 -33.92 -6.09 -12.02
C ALA A 359 -33.93 -6.92 -10.73
N TYR A 360 -33.31 -6.43 -9.67
CA TYR A 360 -33.35 -7.08 -8.36
C TYR A 360 -34.79 -7.19 -7.83
N ARG A 361 -35.56 -6.09 -7.87
CA ARG A 361 -36.92 -6.08 -7.33
C ARG A 361 -37.93 -6.81 -8.21
N ALA A 362 -37.82 -6.69 -9.52
CA ALA A 362 -38.77 -7.20 -10.50
C ALA A 362 -38.51 -8.65 -10.88
N VAL A 363 -37.27 -9.14 -10.74
CA VAL A 363 -36.88 -10.49 -11.16
C VAL A 363 -36.43 -11.33 -9.98
N LEU A 364 -35.44 -10.88 -9.22
CA LEU A 364 -34.87 -11.69 -8.13
C LEU A 364 -35.84 -11.86 -6.94
N THR A 365 -36.60 -10.83 -6.59
CA THR A 365 -37.60 -10.93 -5.51
C THR A 365 -38.72 -11.93 -5.83
N PRO A 366 -39.44 -11.87 -6.97
CA PRO A 366 -40.50 -12.83 -7.26
C PRO A 366 -39.96 -14.24 -7.52
N VAL A 367 -38.79 -14.39 -8.14
CA VAL A 367 -38.14 -15.70 -8.28
C VAL A 367 -37.78 -16.28 -6.91
N GLY A 368 -37.30 -15.46 -5.98
CA GLY A 368 -37.05 -15.88 -4.60
C GLY A 368 -38.31 -16.36 -3.88
N HIS A 369 -39.45 -15.70 -4.12
CA HIS A 369 -40.74 -16.13 -3.54
C HIS A 369 -41.24 -17.43 -4.20
N ALA A 370 -41.13 -17.54 -5.53
CA ALA A 370 -41.51 -18.75 -6.26
C ALA A 370 -40.67 -19.96 -5.83
N VAL A 371 -39.35 -19.83 -5.68
CA VAL A 371 -38.49 -20.91 -5.18
C VAL A 371 -38.85 -21.29 -3.74
N ARG A 372 -39.16 -20.30 -2.90
CA ARG A 372 -39.56 -20.54 -1.51
C ARG A 372 -40.90 -21.29 -1.42
N ASP A 373 -41.87 -20.93 -2.25
CA ASP A 373 -43.22 -21.47 -2.16
C ASP A 373 -43.41 -22.77 -2.96
N LEU A 374 -42.77 -22.92 -4.14
CA LEU A 374 -42.89 -24.13 -4.97
C LEU A 374 -41.91 -25.24 -4.61
N VAL A 375 -40.74 -24.93 -4.05
CA VAL A 375 -39.71 -25.96 -3.78
C VAL A 375 -39.58 -26.20 -2.28
N TRP A 376 -39.38 -25.14 -1.52
CA TRP A 376 -39.04 -25.26 -0.10
C TRP A 376 -40.23 -25.63 0.79
N ARG A 377 -41.39 -25.00 0.60
CA ARG A 377 -42.60 -25.33 1.38
C ARG A 377 -43.07 -26.78 1.18
N PRO A 378 -43.22 -27.32 -0.04
CA PRO A 378 -43.66 -28.70 -0.23
C PRO A 378 -42.61 -29.72 0.23
N ALA A 379 -41.31 -29.45 0.02
CA ALA A 379 -40.25 -30.32 0.56
C ALA A 379 -40.27 -30.35 2.10
N ALA A 380 -40.46 -29.20 2.75
CA ALA A 380 -40.56 -29.12 4.21
C ALA A 380 -41.85 -29.77 4.75
N ALA A 381 -42.95 -29.74 4.00
CA ALA A 381 -44.19 -30.41 4.36
C ALA A 381 -44.07 -31.94 4.21
N ALA A 382 -43.46 -32.43 3.12
CA ALA A 382 -43.18 -33.84 2.89
C ALA A 382 -42.24 -34.41 3.98
N ALA A 383 -41.18 -33.69 4.33
CA ALA A 383 -40.27 -34.07 5.41
C ALA A 383 -40.97 -34.17 6.77
N ARG A 384 -41.89 -33.25 7.07
CA ARG A 384 -42.71 -33.29 8.30
C ARG A 384 -43.76 -34.41 8.28
N GLY A 385 -44.21 -34.86 7.12
CA GLY A 385 -45.04 -36.05 6.95
C GLY A 385 -44.29 -37.33 7.35
N VAL A 386 -43.08 -37.52 6.79
CA VAL A 386 -42.20 -38.67 7.09
C VAL A 386 -41.76 -38.68 8.56
N GLY A 387 -41.49 -37.51 9.14
CA GLY A 387 -41.13 -37.40 10.56
C GLY A 387 -42.26 -37.75 11.54
N ARG A 388 -43.52 -37.72 11.11
CA ARG A 388 -44.68 -38.13 11.92
C ARG A 388 -44.91 -39.63 11.84
N THR A 389 -44.80 -40.23 10.65
CA THR A 389 -44.93 -41.68 10.47
C THR A 389 -43.79 -42.44 11.17
N ALA A 390 -42.56 -41.94 11.07
CA ALA A 390 -41.42 -42.51 11.80
C ALA A 390 -41.61 -42.43 13.33
N ARG A 391 -42.13 -41.31 13.86
CA ARG A 391 -42.39 -41.17 15.30
C ARG A 391 -43.51 -42.08 15.78
N ALA A 392 -44.57 -42.25 15.00
CA ALA A 392 -45.66 -43.18 15.33
C ALA A 392 -45.18 -44.63 15.35
N ALA A 393 -44.36 -45.04 14.38
CA ALA A 393 -43.77 -46.38 14.33
C ALA A 393 -42.80 -46.67 15.50
N ILE A 394 -42.03 -45.66 15.93
CA ILE A 394 -41.13 -45.79 17.09
C ILE A 394 -41.93 -45.85 18.40
N ALA A 395 -43.00 -45.05 18.51
CA ALA A 395 -43.87 -45.07 19.68
C ALA A 395 -44.57 -46.43 19.82
N SER A 396 -45.15 -46.96 18.73
CA SER A 396 -45.78 -48.28 18.74
C SER A 396 -44.79 -49.38 19.10
N ALA A 397 -43.57 -49.36 18.55
CA ALA A 397 -42.53 -50.33 18.90
C ALA A 397 -42.12 -50.24 20.38
N ARG A 398 -42.03 -49.02 20.94
CA ARG A 398 -41.71 -48.82 22.36
C ARG A 398 -42.81 -49.31 23.29
N ASP A 399 -44.07 -49.08 22.94
CA ASP A 399 -45.20 -49.55 23.74
C ASP A 399 -45.30 -51.08 23.70
N SER A 400 -45.08 -51.71 22.53
CA SER A 400 -44.99 -53.18 22.43
C SER A 400 -43.86 -53.77 23.29
N VAL A 401 -42.70 -53.12 23.34
CA VAL A 401 -41.59 -53.57 24.22
C VAL A 401 -41.93 -53.37 25.70
N ARG A 402 -42.60 -52.28 26.06
CA ARG A 402 -43.01 -52.02 27.45
C ARG A 402 -44.07 -53.02 27.91
N GLN A 403 -45.04 -53.35 27.07
CA GLN A 403 -46.05 -54.38 27.35
C GLN A 403 -45.42 -55.77 27.43
N ALA A 404 -44.58 -56.17 26.47
CA ALA A 404 -43.86 -57.45 26.55
C ALA A 404 -43.01 -57.58 27.81
N ARG A 405 -42.33 -56.50 28.22
CA ARG A 405 -41.56 -56.47 29.48
C ARG A 405 -42.48 -56.52 30.71
N ALA A 406 -43.62 -55.83 30.69
CA ALA A 406 -44.58 -55.86 31.79
C ALA A 406 -45.22 -57.24 31.95
N ASP A 407 -45.54 -57.92 30.86
CA ASP A 407 -46.13 -59.26 30.86
C ASP A 407 -45.10 -60.32 31.29
N VAL A 408 -43.86 -60.25 30.79
CA VAL A 408 -42.76 -61.10 31.28
C VAL A 408 -42.53 -60.88 32.78
N ARG A 409 -42.56 -59.62 33.24
CA ARG A 409 -42.42 -59.31 34.67
C ARG A 409 -43.59 -59.83 35.49
N ARG A 410 -44.83 -59.74 34.99
CA ARG A 410 -46.02 -60.30 35.67
C ARG A 410 -45.94 -61.82 35.75
N MET A 411 -45.47 -62.50 34.71
CA MET A 411 -45.29 -63.96 34.69
C MET A 411 -44.18 -64.42 35.64
N LEU A 412 -43.08 -63.66 35.75
CA LEU A 412 -41.94 -64.01 36.62
C LEU A 412 -42.12 -63.63 38.09
N PHE A 413 -42.83 -62.54 38.40
CA PHE A 413 -42.88 -61.97 39.76
C PHE A 413 -44.30 -61.87 40.36
N GLY A 414 -45.33 -62.34 39.65
CA GLY A 414 -46.72 -62.24 40.10
C GLY A 414 -47.31 -60.83 39.98
N ALA A 415 -48.63 -60.73 40.08
CA ALA A 415 -49.37 -59.48 39.88
C ALA A 415 -49.15 -58.51 41.07
N PRO A 416 -48.72 -57.25 40.83
CA PRO A 416 -48.62 -56.25 41.89
C PRO A 416 -50.02 -55.85 42.41
N LYS A 417 -50.15 -55.79 43.73
CA LYS A 417 -51.36 -55.44 44.51
C LYS A 417 -51.87 -54.03 44.17
N GLU A 418 -53.18 -53.89 43.94
CA GLU A 418 -53.87 -52.61 43.72
C GLU A 418 -53.66 -51.64 44.91
N PRO A 419 -53.18 -50.41 44.68
CA PRO A 419 -53.11 -49.40 45.72
C PRO A 419 -54.50 -48.89 46.10
N VAL A 420 -54.91 -49.19 47.33
CA VAL A 420 -56.12 -48.69 47.99
C VAL A 420 -56.00 -47.17 48.22
N PRO A 421 -57.03 -46.35 47.90
CA PRO A 421 -56.99 -44.91 48.15
C PRO A 421 -57.03 -44.60 49.65
N VAL A 422 -55.97 -44.01 50.19
CA VAL A 422 -55.92 -43.52 51.58
C VAL A 422 -56.37 -42.05 51.61
N PRO A 423 -57.31 -41.64 52.48
CA PRO A 423 -57.77 -40.26 52.56
C PRO A 423 -57.00 -39.43 53.61
N VAL A 424 -57.04 -38.09 53.43
CA VAL A 424 -56.78 -36.99 54.41
C VAL A 424 -55.29 -36.51 54.50
N PRO A 425 -54.93 -35.22 54.79
CA PRO A 425 -55.71 -33.97 55.03
C PRO A 425 -55.31 -32.72 54.18
N VAL A 426 -56.12 -31.67 54.32
CA VAL A 426 -55.85 -30.27 53.90
C VAL A 426 -54.90 -29.57 54.89
N ALA A 427 -53.81 -28.98 54.39
CA ALA A 427 -53.01 -27.87 54.99
C ALA A 427 -52.31 -27.13 53.83
N ARG A 428 -52.67 -25.89 53.45
CA ARG A 428 -52.38 -24.57 54.06
C ARG A 428 -50.91 -24.10 53.93
N ARG A 429 -50.77 -22.88 53.36
CA ARG A 429 -49.61 -21.95 53.25
C ARG A 429 -48.58 -22.21 52.13
N GLU A 430 -48.03 -21.22 51.42
CA GLU A 430 -48.27 -19.77 51.24
C GLU A 430 -47.35 -19.24 50.10
N GLN A 431 -47.84 -18.23 49.37
CA GLN A 431 -47.20 -17.09 48.67
C GLN A 431 -45.82 -17.21 47.97
N ASP A 432 -45.70 -16.78 46.70
CA ASP A 432 -45.48 -15.34 46.36
C ASP A 432 -45.50 -15.03 44.84
N THR A 433 -46.41 -14.10 44.48
CA THR A 433 -46.40 -13.00 43.46
C THR A 433 -45.54 -13.00 42.17
N PRO A 434 -45.80 -12.11 41.17
CA PRO A 434 -46.94 -11.20 40.98
C PRO A 434 -47.55 -11.15 39.56
N GLU A 435 -48.83 -10.78 39.51
CA GLU A 435 -49.51 -10.20 38.34
C GLU A 435 -48.79 -8.94 37.81
N PRO A 436 -48.78 -8.70 36.49
CA PRO A 436 -48.61 -7.35 35.97
C PRO A 436 -49.89 -6.55 36.18
N ARG A 437 -49.89 -5.82 37.29
CA ARG A 437 -50.77 -4.69 37.62
C ARG A 437 -50.80 -3.69 36.45
N THR A 438 -51.90 -3.65 35.70
CA THR A 438 -52.30 -2.48 34.89
C THR A 438 -53.35 -1.70 35.68
N LEU A 439 -53.01 -0.47 36.06
CA LEU A 439 -53.83 0.70 36.47
C LEU A 439 -52.81 1.65 37.13
N GLY A 440 -52.50 2.86 36.65
CA GLY A 440 -53.38 3.96 36.23
C GLY A 440 -53.12 5.15 37.18
N SER A 441 -53.54 6.37 36.80
CA SER A 441 -53.63 7.60 37.63
C SER A 441 -52.41 8.57 37.54
N SER A 442 -52.53 9.90 37.37
CA SER A 442 -53.66 10.86 37.44
C SER A 442 -53.27 12.15 36.69
N THR A 443 -54.19 12.91 36.08
CA THR A 443 -54.71 14.25 36.52
C THR A 443 -55.50 14.77 35.29
N THR A 444 -56.79 15.13 35.30
CA THR A 444 -57.48 16.15 36.11
C THR A 444 -59.00 15.97 36.01
N ALA A 445 -59.69 16.43 37.05
CA ALA A 445 -61.11 16.35 37.33
C ALA A 445 -62.07 16.97 36.29
N LEU A 446 -63.23 16.31 36.20
CA LEU A 446 -64.59 16.83 36.19
C LEU A 446 -64.74 18.37 36.37
N MET A 447 -65.37 19.04 35.41
CA MET A 447 -66.58 19.83 35.66
C MET A 447 -67.40 19.97 34.38
N LYS A 448 -68.69 20.15 34.58
CA LYS A 448 -69.86 19.98 33.70
C LYS A 448 -70.49 21.36 33.50
N ASP A 449 -71.12 21.55 32.34
CA ASP A 449 -72.10 22.60 31.97
C ASP A 449 -71.79 24.08 32.31
#